data_AF-A0A3D2WDC4-F1
#
_entry.id   AF-A0A3D2WDC4-F1
#
_cell.length_a   1.000
_cell.length_b   1.000
_cell.length_c   1.000
_cell.angle_alpha   90.00
_cell.angle_beta   90.00
_cell.angle_gamma   90.00
#
_symmetry.space_group_name_H-M   'P 1'
#
loop_
_entity.id
_entity.type
_entity.pdbx_description
1 polymer ?
#
loop_
_entity_poly.entity_id
_entity_poly.type
_entity_poly.pdbx_seq_one_letter_code
_entity_poly.pdbx_strand_id
1 'polypeptide(L)'
;MIDAVIENLREYWMVHSLLVLYTVMLAHHAWTGKRKTKGLADYYVGGRNMGGWIIGLSFFATYASTNSFVGFSGQTYDWGLPWMLFIPTSVALSLFAWLVIAPRLRS
;
A
#
# COMPACT_ATOMS: atom_id res chain seq x y z
N MET A 1 0.85 -35.28 11.57
CA MET A 1 1.42 -33.90 11.42
C MET A 1 1.60 -33.54 9.95
N ILE A 2 2.29 -34.37 9.16
CA ILE A 2 2.41 -34.18 7.71
C ILE A 2 1.03 -34.20 7.01
N ASP A 3 0.15 -35.09 7.43
CA ASP A 3 -1.20 -35.21 6.84
C ASP A 3 -2.03 -33.94 7.04
N ALA A 4 -1.94 -33.31 8.22
CA ALA A 4 -2.61 -32.05 8.52
C ALA A 4 -2.09 -30.89 7.64
N VAL A 5 -0.78 -30.87 7.32
CA VAL A 5 -0.20 -29.88 6.42
C VAL A 5 -0.70 -30.09 5.00
N ILE A 6 -0.72 -31.33 4.53
CA ILE A 6 -1.19 -31.67 3.17
C ILE A 6 -2.68 -31.35 3.03
N GLU A 7 -3.48 -31.65 4.05
CA GLU A 7 -4.90 -31.33 4.08
C GLU A 7 -5.13 -29.81 4.03
N ASN A 8 -4.40 -29.03 4.82
CA ASN A 8 -4.46 -27.57 4.77
C ASN A 8 -4.07 -27.02 3.39
N LEU A 9 -2.97 -27.51 2.81
CA LEU A 9 -2.51 -27.10 1.49
C LEU A 9 -3.53 -27.44 0.40
N ARG A 10 -4.24 -28.57 0.53
CA ARG A 10 -5.29 -28.99 -0.40
C ARG A 10 -6.58 -28.20 -0.21
N GLU A 11 -6.96 -27.90 1.02
CA GLU A 11 -8.17 -27.14 1.35
C GLU A 11 -8.03 -25.68 0.92
N TYR A 12 -6.89 -25.06 1.24
CA TYR A 12 -6.61 -23.63 0.99
C TYR A 12 -5.66 -23.41 -0.20
N TRP A 13 -5.58 -24.34 -1.14
CA TRP A 13 -4.63 -24.29 -2.27
C TRP A 13 -4.70 -22.97 -3.04
N MET A 14 -5.91 -22.43 -3.21
CA MET A 14 -6.14 -21.17 -3.91
C MET A 14 -5.49 -19.99 -3.17
N VAL A 15 -5.63 -19.93 -1.84
CA VAL A 15 -5.02 -18.86 -1.02
C VAL A 15 -3.50 -18.90 -1.13
N HIS A 16 -2.92 -20.09 -1.01
CA HIS A 16 -1.48 -20.28 -1.16
C HIS A 16 -1.00 -19.87 -2.56
N SER A 17 -1.73 -20.25 -3.62
CA SER A 17 -1.38 -19.86 -4.99
C SER A 17 -1.41 -18.35 -5.21
N LEU A 18 -2.42 -17.66 -4.68
CA LEU A 18 -2.56 -16.21 -4.80
C LEU A 18 -1.47 -15.48 -4.01
N LEU A 19 -1.14 -15.99 -2.81
CA LEU A 19 -0.05 -15.46 -2.00
C LEU A 19 1.29 -15.59 -2.71
N VAL A 20 1.60 -16.78 -3.24
CA VAL A 20 2.84 -17.03 -3.99
C VAL A 20 2.90 -16.12 -5.22
N LEU A 21 1.81 -16.02 -5.99
CA LEU A 21 1.73 -15.15 -7.16
C LEU A 21 2.00 -13.69 -6.80
N TYR A 22 1.34 -13.19 -5.76
CA TYR A 22 1.52 -11.82 -5.26
C TYR A 22 2.97 -11.56 -4.83
N THR A 23 3.57 -12.45 -4.03
CA THR A 23 4.95 -12.32 -3.57
C THR A 23 5.94 -12.35 -4.73
N VAL A 24 5.75 -13.25 -5.71
CA VAL A 24 6.60 -13.33 -6.90
C VAL A 24 6.48 -12.05 -7.73
N MET A 25 5.28 -11.52 -7.91
CA MET A 25 5.07 -10.23 -8.61
C MET A 25 5.80 -9.09 -7.91
N LEU A 26 5.72 -9.00 -6.58
CA LEU A 26 6.44 -7.99 -5.81
C LEU A 26 7.96 -8.15 -5.95
N ALA A 27 8.48 -9.37 -5.81
CA ALA A 27 9.91 -9.65 -5.95
C ALA A 27 10.42 -9.28 -7.34
N HIS A 28 9.65 -9.59 -8.39
CA HIS A 28 9.96 -9.20 -9.76
C HIS A 28 9.99 -7.66 -9.93
N HIS A 29 9.02 -6.93 -9.38
CA HIS A 29 9.00 -5.47 -9.42
C HIS A 29 10.16 -4.86 -8.63
N ALA A 30 10.49 -5.41 -7.46
CA ALA A 30 11.63 -4.97 -6.65
C ALA A 30 12.96 -5.18 -7.41
N TRP A 31 13.13 -6.34 -8.06
CA TRP A 31 14.32 -6.64 -8.85
C TRP A 31 14.46 -5.71 -10.05
N THR A 32 13.37 -5.51 -10.81
CA THR A 32 13.38 -4.62 -11.97
C THR A 32 13.60 -3.17 -11.57
N GLY A 33 13.02 -2.72 -10.46
CA GLY A 33 13.28 -1.41 -9.86
C GLY A 33 14.75 -1.23 -9.51
N LYS A 34 15.35 -2.19 -8.78
CA LYS A 34 16.78 -2.18 -8.43
C LYS A 34 17.69 -2.05 -9.65
N ARG A 35 17.36 -2.69 -10.78
CA ARG A 35 18.14 -2.58 -12.02
C ARG A 35 18.04 -1.20 -12.69
N LYS A 36 16.95 -0.47 -12.48
CA LYS A 36 16.72 0.86 -13.04
C LYS A 36 17.34 1.97 -12.19
N THR A 37 17.51 1.76 -10.89
CA THR A 37 18.13 2.72 -9.98
C THR A 37 19.64 2.83 -10.23
N LYS A 38 20.11 3.97 -10.74
CA LYS A 38 21.55 4.23 -10.96
C LYS A 38 22.15 5.23 -9.98
N GLY A 39 21.32 6.06 -9.34
CA GLY A 39 21.78 7.06 -8.37
C GLY A 39 20.72 7.45 -7.33
N LEU A 40 21.08 8.39 -6.46
CA LEU A 40 20.23 8.83 -5.34
C LEU A 40 18.92 9.47 -5.83
N ALA A 41 18.93 10.19 -6.94
CA ALA A 41 17.71 10.78 -7.51
C ALA A 41 16.71 9.70 -7.98
N ASP A 42 17.20 8.60 -8.57
CA ASP A 42 16.35 7.47 -8.95
C ASP A 42 15.78 6.75 -7.74
N TYR A 43 16.55 6.67 -6.66
CA TYR A 43 16.16 5.97 -5.43
C TYR A 43 15.15 6.78 -4.59
N TYR A 44 15.41 8.06 -4.35
CA TYR A 44 14.59 8.88 -3.45
C TYR A 44 13.38 9.53 -4.12
N VAL A 45 13.51 9.95 -5.39
CA VAL A 45 12.45 10.70 -6.08
C VAL A 45 12.00 10.03 -7.39
N GLY A 46 12.37 8.76 -7.60
CA GLY A 46 11.98 8.00 -8.79
C GLY A 46 12.47 8.64 -10.10
N GLY A 47 13.58 9.36 -10.05
CA GLY A 47 14.14 10.09 -11.19
C GLY A 47 13.25 11.26 -11.68
N ARG A 48 12.27 11.68 -10.88
CA ARG A 48 11.28 12.74 -11.19
C ARG A 48 10.47 12.48 -12.48
N ASN A 49 10.38 11.21 -12.90
CA ASN A 49 9.69 10.78 -14.12
C ASN A 49 8.33 10.11 -13.86
N MET A 50 7.93 9.98 -12.58
CA MET A 50 6.63 9.41 -12.21
C MET A 50 5.52 10.44 -12.38
N GLY A 51 4.48 10.10 -13.16
CA GLY A 51 3.30 10.94 -13.31
C GLY A 51 2.52 11.10 -12.00
N GLY A 52 1.81 12.22 -11.84
CA GLY A 52 1.09 12.55 -10.59
C GLY A 52 0.10 11.47 -10.13
N TRP A 53 -0.56 10.79 -11.06
CA TRP A 53 -1.46 9.67 -10.75
C TRP A 53 -0.75 8.48 -10.11
N ILE A 54 0.45 8.13 -10.58
CA ILE A 54 1.25 7.04 -10.02
C ILE A 54 1.70 7.40 -8.60
N ILE A 55 2.11 8.65 -8.39
CA ILE A 55 2.48 9.15 -7.07
C ILE A 55 1.28 9.11 -6.11
N GLY A 56 0.10 9.55 -6.57
CA GLY A 56 -1.14 9.51 -5.78
C GLY A 56 -1.54 8.08 -5.40
N LEU A 57 -1.46 7.14 -6.35
CA LEU A 57 -1.73 5.72 -6.08
C LEU A 57 -0.74 5.14 -5.07
N SER A 58 0.55 5.45 -5.21
CA SER A 58 1.58 5.01 -4.27
C SER A 58 1.36 5.59 -2.88
N PHE A 59 0.95 6.85 -2.77
CA PHE A 59 0.61 7.49 -1.49
C PHE A 59 -0.55 6.76 -0.80
N PHE A 60 -1.61 6.45 -1.55
CA PHE A 60 -2.74 5.68 -1.02
C PHE A 60 -2.34 4.25 -0.64
N ALA A 61 -1.52 3.58 -1.45
CA ALA A 61 -1.02 2.25 -1.15
C ALA A 61 -0.18 2.22 0.14
N THR A 62 0.65 3.24 0.39
CA THR A 62 1.41 3.37 1.65
C THR A 62 0.51 3.60 2.86
N TYR A 63 -0.60 4.32 2.67
CA TYR A 63 -1.58 4.54 3.73
C TYR A 63 -2.39 3.28 4.06
N ALA A 64 -2.64 2.43 3.06
CA ALA A 64 -3.33 1.16 3.22
C ALA A 64 -2.41 0.12 3.89
N SER A 65 -2.65 -0.15 5.17
CA SER A 65 -1.94 -1.18 5.93
C SER A 65 -2.93 -2.16 6.56
N THR A 66 -2.47 -3.36 6.94
CA THR A 66 -3.29 -4.32 7.70
C THR A 66 -3.85 -3.72 8.98
N ASN A 67 -3.05 -2.87 9.65
CA ASN A 67 -3.51 -2.13 10.83
C ASN A 67 -4.67 -1.18 10.50
N SER A 68 -4.60 -0.48 9.37
CA SER A 68 -5.69 0.39 8.91
C SER A 68 -6.96 -0.42 8.63
N PHE A 69 -6.85 -1.56 7.92
CA PHE A 69 -8.01 -2.41 7.60
C PHE A 69 -8.69 -2.98 8.85
N VAL A 70 -7.92 -3.65 9.72
CA VAL A 70 -8.48 -4.27 10.92
C VAL A 70 -8.89 -3.21 11.93
N GLY A 71 -8.04 -2.21 12.17
CA GLY A 71 -8.29 -1.15 13.13
C GLY A 71 -9.51 -0.31 12.79
N PHE A 72 -9.68 0.13 11.54
CA PHE A 72 -10.85 0.91 11.16
C PHE A 72 -12.13 0.07 11.21
N SER A 73 -12.10 -1.21 10.83
CA SER A 73 -13.27 -2.08 10.97
C SER A 73 -13.70 -2.27 12.43
N GLY A 74 -12.73 -2.43 13.35
CA GLY A 74 -13.00 -2.52 14.78
C GLY A 74 -13.58 -1.22 15.36
N GLN A 75 -13.00 -0.06 15.00
CA GLN A 75 -13.53 1.23 15.44
C GLN A 75 -14.92 1.52 14.89
N THR A 76 -15.22 1.14 13.63
CA THR A 76 -16.59 1.23 13.09
C THR A 76 -17.54 0.30 13.83
N TYR A 77 -17.10 -0.88 14.25
CA TYR A 77 -17.93 -1.78 15.04
C TYR A 77 -18.30 -1.18 16.40
N ASP A 78 -17.34 -0.57 17.09
CA ASP A 78 -17.55 0.01 18.42
C ASP A 78 -18.33 1.34 18.39
N TRP A 79 -17.98 2.25 17.48
CA TRP A 79 -18.50 3.63 17.45
C TRP A 79 -19.57 3.87 16.38
N GLY A 80 -19.80 2.89 15.50
CA GLY A 80 -20.79 2.94 14.45
C GLY A 80 -20.45 3.89 13.31
N LEU A 81 -21.49 4.30 12.57
CA LEU A 81 -21.41 5.16 11.39
C LEU A 81 -20.66 6.50 11.62
N PRO A 82 -20.74 7.18 12.79
CA PRO A 82 -20.00 8.43 13.03
C PRO A 82 -18.49 8.32 12.81
N TRP A 83 -17.87 7.16 13.05
CA TRP A 83 -16.44 6.95 12.80
C TRP A 83 -16.05 7.19 11.33
N MET A 84 -16.98 7.00 10.39
CA MET A 84 -16.72 7.22 8.95
C MET A 84 -16.44 8.68 8.59
N LEU A 85 -16.73 9.65 9.46
CA LEU A 85 -16.32 11.05 9.27
C LEU A 85 -14.81 11.22 9.16
N PHE A 86 -14.03 10.28 9.69
CA PHE A 86 -12.58 10.25 9.50
C PHE A 86 -12.16 10.18 8.02
N ILE A 87 -12.97 9.59 7.14
CA ILE A 87 -12.67 9.46 5.71
C ILE A 87 -12.59 10.84 5.04
N PRO A 88 -13.65 11.67 5.00
CA PRO A 88 -13.57 13.00 4.39
C PRO A 88 -12.56 13.90 5.10
N THR A 89 -12.38 13.78 6.42
CA THR A 89 -11.34 14.53 7.15
C THR A 89 -9.93 14.14 6.68
N SER A 90 -9.65 12.86 6.52
CA SER A 90 -8.34 12.37 6.04
C SER A 90 -8.06 12.82 4.61
N VAL A 91 -9.07 12.79 3.74
CA VAL A 91 -8.97 13.30 2.37
C VAL A 91 -8.69 14.80 2.37
N ALA A 92 -9.43 15.58 3.15
CA ALA A 92 -9.25 17.04 3.25
C ALA A 92 -7.85 17.41 3.75
N LEU A 93 -7.36 16.75 4.81
CA LEU A 93 -6.02 16.97 5.34
C LEU A 93 -4.93 16.55 4.35
N SER A 94 -5.13 15.44 3.62
CA SER A 94 -4.19 14.99 2.59
C SER A 94 -4.10 16.00 1.43
N LEU A 95 -5.25 16.52 0.98
CA LEU A 95 -5.31 17.56 -0.05
C LEU A 95 -4.65 18.86 0.44
N PHE A 96 -4.90 19.27 1.68
CA PHE A 96 -4.23 20.41 2.27
C PHE A 96 -2.71 20.24 2.29
N ALA A 97 -2.21 19.08 2.72
CA ALA A 97 -0.78 18.77 2.70
C ALA A 97 -0.20 18.83 1.27
N TRP A 98 -0.91 18.29 0.28
CA TRP A 98 -0.47 18.28 -1.12
C TRP A 98 -0.49 19.67 -1.77
N LEU A 99 -1.49 20.51 -1.47
CA LEU A 99 -1.63 21.82 -2.10
C LEU A 99 -0.79 22.90 -1.41
N VAL A 100 -0.60 22.79 -0.09
CA VAL A 100 0.06 23.84 0.70
C VAL A 100 1.50 23.44 1.04
N ILE A 101 1.74 22.22 1.51
CA ILE A 101 3.06 21.82 2.02
C ILE A 101 3.95 21.29 0.90
N ALA A 102 3.45 20.36 0.09
CA ALA A 102 4.24 19.67 -0.94
C ALA A 102 4.93 20.61 -1.96
N PRO A 103 4.31 21.72 -2.44
CA PRO A 103 4.99 22.61 -3.39
C PRO A 103 6.25 23.25 -2.81
N ARG A 104 6.31 23.45 -1.48
CA ARG A 104 7.47 24.01 -0.78
C ARG A 104 8.63 23.02 -0.62
N LEU A 105 8.35 21.72 -0.76
CA LEU A 105 9.33 20.63 -0.63
C LEU A 105 9.89 20.17 -1.98
N ARG A 106 9.43 20.74 -3.10
CA ARG A 106 9.82 20.35 -4.47
C ARG A 106 11.19 20.91 -4.91
N SER A 107 12.06 21.28 -3.97
CA SER A 107 13.42 21.79 -4.25
C SER A 107 14.28 20.78 -5.01
#